data_AF-A0A520RT97-F1
#
_entry.id   AF-A0A520RT97-F1
#
_cell.length_a   1.000
_cell.length_b   1.000
_cell.length_c   1.000
_cell.angle_alpha   90.00
_cell.angle_beta   90.00
_cell.angle_gamma   90.00
#
_symmetry.space_group_name_H-M   'P 1'
#
loop_
_entity.id
_entity.type
_entity.pdbx_description
1 polymer ?
#
loop_
_entity_poly.entity_id
_entity_poly.type
_entity_poly.pdbx_seq_one_letter_code
_entity_poly.pdbx_strand_id
1 'polypeptide(L)'
;MNIDVSYTFPVSIAAFVCIFITTVTLCIVKKHTKEIRLNTSFFLSARQFALSKRALMVAGIMPFTIIVVFYALVLHVRLSLGCWPQFNETLANGLLRFHHARTEYLSLGLIVSLYATGIVTLLSFAFKSLRFLSFSCLIHMVFVGMSLGSFLLAPHPFLNWLFD
;
A
#
# COMPACT_ATOMS: atom_id res chain seq x y z
N MET A 1 -18.59 -25.97 5.39
CA MET A 1 -18.31 -24.53 5.60
C MET A 1 -16.80 -24.40 5.70
N ASN A 2 -16.13 -24.40 4.55
CA ASN A 2 -14.68 -24.21 4.48
C ASN A 2 -14.43 -22.74 4.81
N ILE A 3 -13.61 -22.48 5.82
CA ILE A 3 -13.17 -21.14 6.12
C ILE A 3 -12.21 -20.77 4.99
N ASP A 4 -12.58 -19.79 4.17
CA ASP A 4 -11.76 -19.18 3.12
C ASP A 4 -10.56 -18.44 3.75
N VAL A 5 -9.52 -19.19 4.14
CA VAL A 5 -8.30 -18.64 4.79
C VAL A 5 -7.33 -18.03 3.78
N SER A 6 -7.48 -18.30 2.47
CA SER A 6 -6.38 -18.07 1.50
C SER A 6 -6.00 -16.59 1.29
N TYR A 7 -6.96 -15.68 1.13
CA TYR A 7 -6.67 -14.27 0.81
C TYR A 7 -6.80 -13.30 2.00
N THR A 8 -7.53 -13.70 3.05
CA THR A 8 -7.69 -12.90 4.27
C THR A 8 -6.37 -12.80 5.03
N PHE A 9 -5.54 -13.84 5.01
CA PHE A 9 -4.29 -13.90 5.77
C PHE A 9 -3.24 -12.84 5.34
N PRO A 10 -2.80 -12.76 4.07
CA PRO A 10 -1.79 -11.77 3.67
C PRO A 10 -2.29 -10.32 3.77
N VAL A 11 -3.56 -10.07 3.44
CA VAL A 11 -4.14 -8.73 3.55
C VAL A 11 -4.33 -8.31 5.01
N SER A 12 -4.71 -9.23 5.89
CA SER A 12 -4.82 -8.97 7.33
C SER A 12 -3.46 -8.73 7.98
N ILE A 13 -2.41 -9.44 7.55
CA ILE A 13 -1.03 -9.19 8.00
C ILE A 13 -0.55 -7.83 7.54
N ALA A 14 -0.77 -7.47 6.27
CA ALA A 14 -0.38 -6.16 5.75
C ALA A 14 -1.14 -5.02 6.47
N ALA A 15 -2.44 -5.20 6.71
CA ALA A 15 -3.24 -4.27 7.50
C ALA A 15 -2.76 -4.16 8.94
N PHE A 16 -2.44 -5.28 9.59
CA PHE A 16 -1.90 -5.30 10.95
C PHE A 16 -0.54 -4.60 11.02
N VAL A 17 0.35 -4.84 10.05
CA VAL A 17 1.65 -4.16 9.94
C VAL A 17 1.47 -2.66 9.74
N CYS A 18 0.55 -2.24 8.86
CA CYS A 18 0.19 -0.83 8.70
C CYS A 18 -0.29 -0.22 10.01
N ILE A 19 -1.27 -0.84 10.68
CA ILE A 19 -1.83 -0.33 11.94
C ILE A 19 -0.75 -0.28 13.02
N PHE A 20 0.07 -1.33 13.15
CA PHE A 20 1.15 -1.41 14.13
C PHE A 20 2.20 -0.31 13.89
N ILE A 21 2.71 -0.17 12.67
CA ILE A 21 3.69 0.86 12.33
C ILE A 21 3.11 2.26 12.54
N THR A 22 1.84 2.49 12.14
CA THR A 22 1.17 3.78 12.32
C THR A 22 0.97 4.09 13.80
N THR A 23 0.57 3.10 14.61
CA THR A 23 0.35 3.26 16.06
C THR A 23 1.66 3.48 16.80
N VAL A 24 2.71 2.72 16.50
CA VAL A 24 4.05 2.92 17.05
C VAL A 24 4.57 4.30 16.68
N THR A 25 4.38 4.72 15.42
CA THR A 25 4.74 6.05 14.96
C THR A 25 4.00 7.14 15.73
N LEU A 26 2.67 7.02 15.90
CA LEU A 26 1.87 7.98 16.67
C LEU A 26 2.27 8.03 18.15
N CYS A 27 2.60 6.90 18.76
CA CYS A 27 3.09 6.82 20.14
C CYS A 27 4.46 7.49 20.31
N ILE A 28 5.39 7.25 19.37
CA ILE A 28 6.73 7.88 19.36
C ILE A 28 6.60 9.39 19.11
N VAL A 29 5.75 9.80 18.17
CA VAL A 29 5.42 11.21 17.94
C VAL A 29 4.88 11.81 19.24
N LYS A 30 3.86 11.24 19.88
CA LYS A 30 3.29 11.75 21.15
C LYS A 30 4.34 11.90 22.25
N LYS A 31 5.31 10.98 22.35
CA LYS A 31 6.43 11.04 23.30
C LYS A 31 7.36 12.21 22.99
N HIS A 32 7.73 12.41 21.72
CA HIS A 32 8.59 13.53 21.31
C HIS A 32 7.86 14.88 21.19
N THR A 33 6.54 14.92 21.01
CA THR A 33 5.77 16.18 20.96
C THR A 33 5.78 16.91 22.31
N LYS A 34 5.96 16.18 23.42
CA LYS A 34 6.21 16.79 24.74
C LYS A 34 7.57 17.51 24.81
N GLU A 35 8.58 17.08 24.04
CA GLU A 35 9.87 17.77 23.90
C GLU A 35 9.87 18.84 22.78
N ILE A 36 9.09 18.64 21.71
CA ILE A 36 9.07 19.50 20.51
C ILE A 36 8.17 20.74 20.69
N ARG A 37 7.34 20.82 21.74
CA ARG A 37 6.51 22.01 22.03
C ARG A 37 7.30 23.32 22.21
N LEU A 38 8.64 23.25 22.29
CA LEU A 38 9.55 24.39 22.32
C LEU A 38 10.05 24.87 20.95
N ASN A 39 9.75 24.20 19.83
CA ASN A 39 10.32 24.59 18.52
C ASN A 39 9.38 24.36 17.33
N THR A 40 8.10 24.70 17.48
CA THR A 40 7.06 24.58 16.43
C THR A 40 7.15 25.65 15.33
N SER A 41 8.04 26.64 15.42
CA SER A 41 8.22 27.67 14.40
C SER A 41 8.94 27.19 13.13
N PHE A 42 9.59 26.03 13.15
CA PHE A 42 10.35 25.51 12.01
C PHE A 42 9.54 24.65 11.03
N PHE A 43 8.31 24.26 11.39
CA PHE A 43 7.51 23.26 10.66
C PHE A 43 6.64 23.81 9.52
N LEU A 44 6.60 25.13 9.34
CA LEU A 44 5.70 25.82 8.39
C LEU A 44 6.47 26.67 7.37
N SER A 45 7.63 26.22 6.90
CA SER A 45 8.29 26.92 5.79
C SER A 45 7.64 26.53 4.45
N ALA A 46 7.46 27.50 3.55
CA ALA A 46 6.95 27.28 2.18
C ALA A 46 7.72 26.19 1.42
N ARG A 47 9.00 25.97 1.77
CA ARG A 47 9.87 24.94 1.21
C ARG A 47 9.45 23.53 1.59
N GLN A 48 9.02 23.31 2.84
CA GLN A 48 8.43 22.04 3.28
C GLN A 48 7.07 21.80 2.61
N PHE A 49 6.29 22.85 2.34
CA PHE A 49 5.01 22.75 1.65
C PHE A 49 5.16 22.43 0.14
N ALA A 50 6.20 22.93 -0.51
CA ALA A 50 6.51 22.56 -1.89
C ALA A 50 7.06 21.12 -2.00
N LEU A 51 7.90 20.72 -1.04
CA LEU A 51 8.38 19.34 -0.90
C LEU A 51 7.22 18.38 -0.60
N SER A 52 6.26 18.77 0.25
CA SER A 52 5.08 17.94 0.55
C SER A 52 4.19 17.72 -0.66
N LYS A 53 3.97 18.73 -1.52
CA LYS A 53 3.21 18.56 -2.77
C LYS A 53 3.88 17.59 -3.74
N ARG A 54 5.20 17.72 -3.94
CA ARG A 54 5.95 16.79 -4.80
C ARG A 54 5.98 15.39 -4.20
N ALA A 55 6.22 15.27 -2.90
CA ALA A 55 6.17 14.00 -2.19
C ALA A 55 4.78 13.36 -2.28
N LEU A 56 3.70 14.14 -2.16
CA LEU A 56 2.33 13.65 -2.33
C LEU A 56 2.09 13.09 -3.74
N MET A 57 2.48 13.84 -4.77
CA MET A 57 2.35 13.38 -6.16
C MET A 57 3.15 12.10 -6.39
N VAL A 58 4.43 12.08 -6.01
CA VAL A 58 5.31 10.92 -6.25
C VAL A 58 4.90 9.69 -5.43
N ALA A 59 4.56 9.88 -4.15
CA ALA A 59 4.18 8.79 -3.26
C ALA A 59 2.87 8.12 -3.69
N GLY A 60 1.99 8.85 -4.37
CA GLY A 60 0.71 8.34 -4.87
C GLY A 60 0.78 7.66 -6.23
N ILE A 61 1.79 7.94 -7.08
CA ILE A 61 1.85 7.40 -8.46
C ILE A 61 1.84 5.86 -8.46
N MET A 62 2.73 5.22 -7.69
CA MET A 62 2.82 3.76 -7.68
C MET A 62 1.56 3.10 -7.09
N PRO A 63 1.06 3.51 -5.91
CA PRO A 63 -0.21 3.00 -5.37
C PRO A 63 -1.42 3.29 -6.26
N PHE A 64 -1.44 4.40 -7.00
CA PHE A 64 -2.54 4.67 -7.94
C PHE A 64 -2.45 3.78 -9.18
N THR A 65 -1.24 3.64 -9.74
CA THR A 65 -0.99 2.80 -10.92
C THR A 65 -1.37 1.36 -10.65
N ILE A 66 -1.08 0.83 -9.46
CA ILE A 66 -1.43 -0.55 -9.12
C ILE A 66 -2.94 -0.76 -9.04
N ILE A 67 -3.70 0.21 -8.52
CA ILE A 67 -5.17 0.14 -8.45
C ILE A 67 -5.71 0.05 -9.88
N VAL A 68 -5.22 0.93 -10.77
CA VAL A 68 -5.65 0.95 -12.16
C VAL A 68 -5.35 -0.38 -12.86
N VAL A 69 -4.12 -0.89 -12.72
CA VAL A 69 -3.71 -2.17 -13.34
C VAL A 69 -4.52 -3.35 -12.76
N PHE A 70 -4.71 -3.37 -11.44
CA PHE A 70 -5.49 -4.41 -10.77
C PHE A 70 -6.95 -4.43 -11.24
N TYR A 71 -7.63 -3.28 -11.26
CA TYR A 71 -9.02 -3.23 -11.72
C TYR A 71 -9.14 -3.45 -13.23
N ALA A 72 -8.13 -3.06 -14.01
CA ALA A 72 -8.07 -3.45 -15.42
C ALA A 72 -7.96 -4.98 -15.56
N LEU A 73 -7.22 -5.67 -14.69
CA LEU A 73 -7.17 -7.15 -14.68
C LEU A 73 -8.53 -7.74 -14.30
N VAL A 74 -9.19 -7.22 -13.26
CA VAL A 74 -10.55 -7.65 -12.86
C VAL A 74 -11.51 -7.58 -14.05
N LEU A 75 -11.52 -6.44 -14.74
CA LEU A 75 -12.36 -6.23 -15.93
C LEU A 75 -11.94 -7.15 -17.08
N HIS A 76 -10.64 -7.27 -17.34
CA HIS A 76 -10.14 -8.09 -18.44
C HIS A 76 -10.46 -9.57 -18.25
N VAL A 77 -10.37 -10.10 -17.02
CA VAL A 77 -10.80 -11.46 -16.69
C VAL A 77 -12.31 -11.62 -16.88
N ARG A 78 -13.10 -10.68 -16.35
CA ARG A 78 -14.56 -10.72 -16.46
C ARG A 78 -15.05 -10.70 -17.91
N LEU A 79 -14.43 -9.87 -18.75
CA LEU A 79 -14.76 -9.76 -20.17
C LEU A 79 -14.26 -10.96 -20.97
N SER A 80 -13.11 -11.53 -20.63
CA SER A 80 -12.55 -12.69 -21.33
C SER A 80 -13.35 -13.97 -21.07
N LEU A 81 -13.81 -14.17 -19.83
CA LEU A 81 -14.52 -15.38 -19.43
C LEU A 81 -16.05 -15.25 -19.54
N GLY A 82 -16.59 -14.02 -19.53
CA GLY A 82 -18.03 -13.76 -19.42
C GLY A 82 -18.62 -14.05 -18.03
N CYS A 83 -17.91 -14.84 -17.22
CA CYS A 83 -18.20 -15.18 -15.83
C CYS A 83 -17.04 -14.76 -14.90
N TRP A 84 -17.14 -15.06 -13.61
CA TRP A 84 -16.01 -14.92 -12.69
C TRP A 84 -15.18 -16.21 -12.73
N PRO A 85 -13.85 -16.11 -12.60
CA PRO A 85 -12.98 -17.28 -12.69
C PRO A 85 -13.28 -18.24 -11.54
N GLN A 86 -13.19 -19.53 -11.83
CA GLN A 86 -13.25 -20.59 -10.84
C GLN A 86 -11.86 -20.86 -10.25
N PHE A 87 -11.84 -21.52 -9.09
CA PHE A 87 -10.61 -21.98 -8.47
C PHE A 87 -9.81 -22.88 -9.43
N ASN A 88 -8.50 -22.69 -9.50
CA ASN A 88 -7.55 -23.39 -10.37
C ASN A 88 -7.82 -23.22 -11.88
N GLU A 89 -8.62 -22.23 -12.28
CA GLU A 89 -8.87 -21.94 -13.69
C GLU A 89 -7.65 -21.29 -14.34
N THR A 90 -7.06 -21.98 -15.31
CA THR A 90 -5.85 -21.49 -16.00
C THR A 90 -6.21 -20.57 -17.16
N LEU A 91 -5.49 -19.44 -17.26
CA LEU A 91 -5.69 -18.49 -18.34
C LEU A 91 -4.93 -18.96 -19.59
N ALA A 92 -5.65 -19.42 -20.61
CA ALA A 92 -5.04 -19.84 -21.88
C ALA A 92 -4.52 -18.66 -22.72
N ASN A 93 -5.08 -17.46 -22.54
CA ASN A 93 -4.73 -16.27 -23.31
C ASN A 93 -3.42 -15.63 -22.81
N GLY A 94 -2.42 -15.53 -23.69
CA GLY A 94 -1.11 -14.94 -23.37
C GLY A 94 -1.17 -13.49 -22.86
N LEU A 95 -2.11 -12.68 -23.36
CA LEU A 95 -2.27 -11.29 -22.89
C LEU A 95 -2.82 -11.24 -21.45
N LEU A 96 -3.72 -12.15 -21.11
CA LEU A 96 -4.31 -12.25 -19.78
C LEU A 96 -3.29 -12.78 -18.76
N ARG A 97 -2.46 -13.76 -19.16
CA ARG A 97 -1.31 -14.23 -18.36
C ARG A 97 -0.29 -13.12 -18.11
N PHE A 98 0.03 -12.32 -19.14
CA PHE A 98 0.92 -11.17 -18.97
C PHE A 98 0.35 -10.14 -17.99
N HIS A 99 -0.94 -9.83 -18.10
CA HIS A 99 -1.59 -8.89 -17.21
C HIS A 99 -1.62 -9.40 -15.76
N HIS A 100 -1.90 -10.69 -15.57
CA HIS A 100 -1.84 -11.36 -14.27
C HIS A 100 -0.45 -11.25 -13.65
N ALA A 101 0.60 -11.67 -14.35
CA ALA A 101 1.98 -11.59 -13.87
C ALA A 101 2.39 -10.16 -13.53
N ARG A 102 1.98 -9.17 -14.34
CA ARG A 102 2.25 -7.76 -14.07
C ARG A 102 1.59 -7.29 -12.78
N THR A 103 0.33 -7.65 -12.55
CA THR A 103 -0.40 -7.32 -11.31
C THR A 103 0.26 -7.96 -10.10
N GLU A 104 0.71 -9.21 -10.21
CA GLU A 104 1.44 -9.93 -9.17
C GLU A 104 2.77 -9.23 -8.81
N TYR A 105 3.61 -8.92 -9.80
CA TYR A 105 4.88 -8.21 -9.58
C TYR A 105 4.67 -6.85 -8.92
N LEU A 106 3.67 -6.08 -9.36
CA LEU A 106 3.35 -4.79 -8.75
C LEU A 106 2.86 -4.95 -7.31
N SER A 107 2.06 -5.97 -7.03
CA SER A 107 1.51 -6.25 -5.69
C SER A 107 2.62 -6.63 -4.72
N LEU A 108 3.56 -7.47 -5.15
CA LEU A 108 4.75 -7.81 -4.38
C LEU A 108 5.62 -6.56 -4.14
N GLY A 109 5.80 -5.72 -5.16
CA GLY A 109 6.51 -4.44 -5.03
C GLY A 109 5.86 -3.51 -3.99
N LEU A 110 4.54 -3.48 -3.91
CA LEU A 110 3.79 -2.67 -2.95
C LEU A 110 3.93 -3.20 -1.51
N ILE A 111 3.94 -4.52 -1.33
CA ILE A 111 4.21 -5.14 -0.03
C ILE A 111 5.65 -4.85 0.42
N VAL A 112 6.63 -5.01 -0.48
CA VAL A 112 8.04 -4.68 -0.18
C VAL A 112 8.21 -3.20 0.14
N SER A 113 7.55 -2.31 -0.60
CA SER A 113 7.62 -0.87 -0.32
C SER A 113 7.03 -0.54 1.05
N LEU A 114 5.98 -1.23 1.50
CA LEU A 114 5.43 -1.06 2.84
C LEU A 114 6.46 -1.36 3.93
N TYR A 115 7.12 -2.52 3.85
CA TYR A 115 8.17 -2.89 4.82
C TYR A 115 9.34 -1.91 4.80
N ALA A 116 9.84 -1.57 3.61
CA ALA A 116 10.93 -0.61 3.46
C ALA A 116 10.56 0.75 4.06
N THR A 117 9.35 1.24 3.79
CA THR A 117 8.86 2.53 4.29
C THR A 117 8.69 2.51 5.81
N GLY A 118 8.24 1.38 6.38
CA GLY A 118 8.20 1.16 7.82
C GLY A 118 9.57 1.33 8.48
N ILE A 119 10.59 0.67 7.94
CA ILE A 119 11.98 0.77 8.41
C ILE A 119 12.51 2.20 8.28
N VAL A 120 12.34 2.83 7.11
CA VAL A 120 12.77 4.23 6.89
C VAL A 120 12.08 5.18 7.86
N THR A 121 10.82 4.94 8.19
CA THR A 121 10.09 5.77 9.16
C THR A 121 10.70 5.63 10.56
N LEU A 122 10.96 4.41 11.02
CA LEU A 122 11.64 4.17 12.31
C LEU A 122 13.02 4.84 12.37
N LEU A 123 13.82 4.70 11.30
CA LEU A 123 15.12 5.39 11.19
C LEU A 123 14.98 6.92 11.19
N SER A 124 13.97 7.45 10.51
CA SER A 124 13.69 8.89 10.46
C SER A 124 13.34 9.48 11.82
N PHE A 125 12.75 8.67 12.72
CA PHE A 125 12.50 9.08 14.10
C PHE A 125 13.74 8.98 14.98
N ALA A 126 14.58 7.96 14.78
CA ALA A 126 15.83 7.78 15.51
C ALA A 126 16.85 8.90 15.21
N PHE A 127 16.94 9.37 13.96
CA PHE A 127 17.92 10.36 13.54
C PHE A 127 17.28 11.73 13.27
N LYS A 128 17.68 12.76 14.03
CA LYS A 128 17.17 14.14 13.87
C LYS A 128 17.34 14.68 12.45
N SER A 129 18.44 14.34 11.77
CA SER A 129 18.73 14.78 10.39
C SER A 129 17.76 14.23 9.35
N LEU A 130 17.11 13.10 9.63
CA LEU A 130 16.22 12.40 8.69
C LEU A 130 14.74 12.65 8.95
N ARG A 131 14.39 13.44 9.98
CA ARG A 131 12.99 13.69 10.37
C ARG A 131 12.12 14.24 9.24
N PHE A 132 12.69 14.97 8.28
CA PHE A 132 11.94 15.47 7.12
C PHE A 132 11.40 14.35 6.22
N LEU A 133 12.02 13.16 6.21
CA LEU A 133 11.57 12.01 5.42
C LEU A 133 10.34 11.34 6.02
N SER A 134 10.14 11.43 7.34
CA SER A 134 9.02 10.81 8.05
C SER A 134 7.67 11.19 7.44
N PHE A 135 7.51 12.44 7.01
CA PHE A 135 6.28 12.93 6.40
C PHE A 135 5.99 12.29 5.03
N SER A 136 7.01 12.19 4.17
CA SER A 136 6.89 11.52 2.87
C SER A 136 6.59 10.04 3.03
N CYS A 137 7.23 9.38 3.99
CA CYS A 137 6.98 7.97 4.30
C CYS A 137 5.56 7.72 4.83
N LEU A 138 5.07 8.59 5.71
CA LEU A 138 3.69 8.51 6.22
C LEU A 138 2.67 8.67 5.10
N ILE A 139 2.85 9.65 4.21
CA ILE A 139 1.99 9.81 3.04
C ILE A 139 1.99 8.55 2.18
N HIS A 140 3.17 7.98 1.90
CA HIS A 140 3.26 6.76 1.10
C HIS A 140 2.55 5.58 1.77
N MET A 141 2.70 5.39 3.09
CA MET A 141 1.97 4.36 3.82
C MET A 141 0.44 4.53 3.72
N VAL A 142 -0.06 5.77 3.78
CA VAL A 142 -1.50 6.03 3.60
C VAL A 142 -1.96 5.61 2.21
N PHE A 143 -1.22 5.97 1.15
CA PHE A 143 -1.55 5.54 -0.21
C PHE A 143 -1.48 4.02 -0.39
N VAL A 144 -0.45 3.37 0.16
CA VAL A 144 -0.32 1.90 0.16
C VAL A 144 -1.49 1.25 0.89
N GLY A 145 -1.87 1.76 2.06
CA GLY A 145 -3.03 1.29 2.82
C GLY A 145 -4.34 1.45 2.03
N MET A 146 -4.54 2.59 1.36
CA MET A 146 -5.70 2.80 0.48
C MET A 146 -5.71 1.82 -0.71
N SER A 147 -4.55 1.56 -1.33
CA SER A 147 -4.49 0.58 -2.43
C SER A 147 -4.81 -0.84 -1.97
N LEU A 148 -4.29 -1.28 -0.81
CA LEU A 148 -4.61 -2.58 -0.24
C LEU A 148 -6.10 -2.67 0.13
N GLY A 149 -6.66 -1.61 0.73
CA GLY A 149 -8.08 -1.52 1.02
C GLY A 149 -8.94 -1.59 -0.25
N SER A 150 -8.46 -1.02 -1.37
CA SER A 150 -9.17 -1.08 -2.65
C SER A 150 -9.21 -2.49 -3.24
N PHE A 151 -8.21 -3.35 -2.96
CA PHE A 151 -8.22 -4.74 -3.42
C PHE A 151 -9.34 -5.53 -2.77
N LEU A 152 -9.67 -5.22 -1.51
CA LEU A 152 -10.78 -5.85 -0.77
C LEU A 152 -12.17 -5.52 -1.34
N LEU A 153 -12.28 -4.49 -2.19
CA LEU A 153 -13.53 -4.15 -2.86
C LEU A 153 -13.77 -5.00 -4.12
N ALA A 154 -12.79 -5.81 -4.55
CA ALA A 154 -12.95 -6.69 -5.69
C ALA A 154 -13.90 -7.86 -5.36
N PRO A 155 -14.56 -8.44 -6.38
CA PRO A 155 -15.45 -9.58 -6.20
C PRO A 155 -14.73 -10.77 -5.58
N HIS A 156 -15.34 -11.36 -4.55
CA HIS A 156 -14.78 -12.49 -3.81
C HIS A 156 -14.34 -13.69 -4.68
N PRO A 157 -15.08 -14.10 -5.73
CA PRO A 157 -14.62 -15.18 -6.59
C PRO A 157 -13.32 -14.85 -7.34
N PHE A 158 -13.14 -13.58 -7.75
CA PHE A 158 -11.92 -13.12 -8.38
C PHE A 158 -10.74 -13.12 -7.40
N LEU A 159 -10.95 -12.65 -6.17
CA LEU A 159 -9.92 -12.67 -5.13
C LEU A 159 -9.50 -14.10 -4.78
N ASN A 160 -10.45 -15.03 -4.65
CA ASN A 160 -10.14 -16.44 -4.41
C ASN A 160 -9.28 -17.03 -5.51
N TRP A 161 -9.58 -16.74 -6.77
CA TRP A 161 -8.79 -17.20 -7.91
C TRP A 161 -7.41 -16.53 -7.99
N LEU A 162 -7.30 -15.24 -7.65
CA LEU A 162 -6.04 -14.49 -7.71
C LEU A 162 -5.02 -14.96 -6.67
N PHE A 163 -5.50 -15.47 -5.52
CA PHE A 163 -4.68 -15.92 -4.39
C PHE A 163 -4.71 -17.44 -4.19
N ASP A 164 -5.21 -18.17 -5.18
CA ASP A 164 -5.02 -19.62 -5.32
C ASP A 164 -3.60 -19.90 -5.81
#